data_AF-B5JKZ5-F1
#
_entry.id   AF-B5JKZ5-F1
#
_cell.length_a   1.000
_cell.length_b   1.000
_cell.length_c   1.000
_cell.angle_alpha   90.00
_cell.angle_beta   90.00
_cell.angle_gamma   90.00
#
_symmetry.space_group_name_H-M   'P 1'
#
loop_
_entity.id
_entity.type
_entity.pdbx_description
1 polymer ?
#
loop_
_entity_poly.entity_id
_entity_poly.type
_entity_poly.pdbx_seq_one_letter_code
_entity_poly.pdbx_strand_id
1 'polypeptide(L)' 'MLDANGQLCKSSSLEVAFSICGSASIVGPAQIAAESGVASIVIRRPVGCESFSLTVESEGFERAICEYLTRRDLD' A
#
# COMPACT_ATOMS: atom_id res chain seq x y z
N MET A 1 0.99 5.16 8.92
CA MET A 1 0.72 6.60 9.11
C MET A 1 1.73 7.14 10.09
N LEU A 2 2.58 8.07 9.66
CA LEU A 2 3.68 8.60 10.49
C LEU A 2 3.43 10.07 10.80
N ASP A 3 3.77 10.50 12.01
CA ASP A 3 3.77 11.91 12.39
C ASP A 3 4.97 12.66 11.80
N ALA A 4 5.08 13.95 12.10
CA ALA A 4 6.19 14.79 11.63
C ALA A 4 7.58 14.32 12.10
N ASN A 5 7.65 13.48 13.14
CA ASN A 5 8.89 12.89 13.66
C ASN A 5 9.15 11.48 13.10
N GLY A 6 8.30 10.99 12.18
CA GLY A 6 8.39 9.65 11.63
C GLY A 6 7.88 8.55 12.56
N GLN A 7 7.12 8.88 13.61
CA GLN A 7 6.55 7.89 14.54
C GLN A 7 5.14 7.49 14.13
N LEU A 8 4.74 6.25 14.43
CA LEU A 8 3.38 5.78 14.15
C LEU A 8 2.33 6.62 14.88
N CYS A 9 1.33 7.10 14.13
CA CYS A 9 0.15 7.77 14.69
C CYS A 9 -0.78 6.73 15.36
N LYS A 10 -0.46 6.31 16.59
CA LYS A 10 -1.16 5.24 17.32
C LYS A 10 -2.65 5.54 17.64
N SER A 11 -3.06 6.80 17.57
CA SER A 11 -4.45 7.22 17.77
C SER A 11 -5.25 7.38 16.46
N SER A 12 -4.61 7.21 15.30
CA SER A 12 -5.29 7.36 14.02
C SER A 12 -6.17 6.15 13.72
N SER A 13 -7.46 6.40 13.52
CA SER A 13 -8.46 5.46 12.96
C SER A 13 -8.94 5.89 11.57
N LEU A 14 -8.11 6.66 10.85
CA LEU A 14 -8.46 7.19 9.54
C LEU A 14 -8.55 6.07 8.49
N GLU A 15 -9.39 6.27 7.49
CA GLU A 15 -9.48 5.37 6.36
C GLU A 15 -8.30 5.55 5.41
N VAL A 16 -7.71 4.41 5.02
CA VAL A 16 -6.63 4.33 4.05
C VAL A 16 -7.17 3.70 2.77
N ALA A 17 -7.06 4.41 1.66
CA ALA A 17 -7.42 3.94 0.33
C ALA A 17 -6.19 3.41 -0.41
N PHE A 18 -6.33 2.23 -0.98
CA PHE A 18 -5.30 1.55 -1.77
C PHE A 18 -5.79 1.41 -3.21
N SER A 19 -4.94 1.76 -4.18
CA SER A 19 -5.21 1.49 -5.59
C SER A 19 -3.99 0.85 -6.25
N ILE A 20 -4.24 -0.11 -7.14
CA ILE A 20 -3.19 -0.89 -7.81
C ILE A 20 -3.25 -0.69 -9.31
N CYS A 21 -2.09 -0.51 -9.93
CA CYS A 21 -1.94 -0.45 -11.38
C CYS A 21 -0.96 -1.55 -11.82
N GLY A 22 -1.30 -2.22 -12.93
CA GLY A 22 -0.57 -3.39 -13.43
C GLY A 22 -1.42 -4.66 -13.38
N SER A 23 -0.78 -5.82 -13.47
CA SER A 23 -1.47 -7.12 -13.55
C SER A 23 -1.81 -7.74 -12.19
N ALA A 24 -1.34 -7.16 -11.09
CA ALA A 24 -1.69 -7.57 -9.74
C ALA A 24 -3.06 -7.03 -9.31
N SER A 25 -3.66 -7.64 -8.28
CA SER A 25 -4.97 -7.26 -7.75
C SER A 25 -4.99 -7.24 -6.23
N ILE A 26 -5.76 -6.33 -5.64
CA ILE A 26 -6.03 -6.32 -4.20
C ILE A 26 -7.00 -7.46 -3.88
N VAL A 27 -6.71 -8.22 -2.82
CA VAL A 27 -7.59 -9.26 -2.30
C VAL A 27 -8.33 -8.69 -1.10
N GLY A 28 -9.65 -8.53 -1.24
CA GLY A 28 -10.51 -7.96 -0.22
C GLY A 28 -10.74 -6.46 -0.41
N PRO A 29 -11.10 -5.72 0.66
CA PRO A 29 -11.43 -4.30 0.57
C PRO A 29 -10.19 -3.47 0.22
N ALA A 30 -10.38 -2.51 -0.69
CA ALA A 30 -9.35 -1.54 -1.07
C ALA A 30 -9.32 -0.29 -0.17
N GLN A 31 -10.26 -0.18 0.78
CA GLN A 31 -10.37 0.90 1.75
C GLN A 31 -10.48 0.28 3.14
N ILE A 32 -9.54 0.61 4.02
CA ILE A 32 -9.38 -0.03 5.33
C ILE A 32 -9.12 1.06 6.37
N ALA A 33 -9.86 1.02 7.49
CA ALA A 33 -9.55 1.85 8.64
C ALA A 33 -8.21 1.43 9.25
N ALA A 34 -7.31 2.40 9.44
CA ALA A 34 -6.05 2.13 10.12
C ALA A 34 -6.30 1.79 11.60
N GLU A 35 -5.58 0.80 12.11
CA GLU A 35 -5.53 0.46 13.52
C GLU A 35 -4.14 0.79 14.05
N SER A 36 -4.06 1.63 15.07
CA SER A 36 -2.78 2.13 15.61
C SER A 36 -1.85 2.74 14.54
N GLY A 37 -2.44 3.40 13.53
CA GLY A 37 -1.71 4.00 12.42
C GLY A 37 -1.23 3.03 11.35
N VAL A 38 -1.70 1.77 11.35
CA VAL A 38 -1.35 0.74 10.38
C VAL A 38 -2.60 0.22 9.69
N ALA A 39 -2.56 0.13 8.36
CA ALA A 39 -3.53 -0.58 7.55
C ALA A 39 -2.76 -1.56 6.64
N SER A 40 -3.31 -2.75 6.43
CA SER A 40 -2.67 -3.80 5.63
C SER A 40 -3.62 -4.38 4.60
N ILE A 41 -3.12 -4.61 3.39
CA ILE A 41 -3.82 -5.31 2.32
C ILE A 41 -3.07 -6.57 1.91
N VAL A 42 -3.77 -7.49 1.28
CA VAL A 42 -3.16 -8.63 0.59
C VAL A 42 -3.23 -8.36 -0.91
N ILE A 43 -2.12 -8.57 -1.60
CA ILE A 43 -2.04 -8.42 -3.06
C ILE A 43 -1.85 -9.81 -3.69
N ARG A 44 -2.73 -10.16 -4.62
CA ARG A 44 -2.56 -11.34 -5.48
C ARG A 44 -1.76 -10.94 -6.70
N ARG A 45 -0.60 -11.56 -6.84
CA ARG A 45 0.27 -11.43 -8.01
C ARG A 45 0.09 -12.64 -8.94
N PRO A 46 -0.38 -12.49 -10.19
CA PRO A 46 -0.44 -13.61 -11.13
C PRO A 46 0.97 -14.04 -11.58
N VAL A 47 1.08 -15.29 -12.03
CA VAL A 47 2.31 -15.80 -12.68
C VAL A 47 2.60 -14.92 -13.90
N GLY A 48 3.85 -14.47 -14.04
CA GLY A 48 4.26 -13.55 -15.12
C GLY A 48 4.02 -12.07 -14.83
N CYS A 49 3.50 -11.70 -13.66
CA CYS A 49 3.50 -10.29 -13.24
C CYS A 49 4.93 -9.82 -12.94
N GLU A 50 5.46 -9.01 -13.86
CA GLU A 50 6.83 -8.49 -13.79
C GLU A 50 6.91 -7.30 -12.83
N SER A 51 5.90 -6.41 -12.89
CA SER A 51 5.79 -5.23 -12.04
C SER A 51 4.34 -4.84 -11.78
N PHE A 52 4.15 -4.09 -10.69
CA PHE A 52 2.93 -3.35 -10.41
C PHE A 52 3.25 -2.16 -9.50
N SER A 53 2.39 -1.15 -9.51
CA SER A 53 2.46 -0.03 -8.56
C SER A 53 1.26 -0.01 -7.63
N LEU A 54 1.50 0.27 -6.37
CA LEU A 54 0.51 0.47 -5.33
C LEU A 54 0.51 1.95 -4.94
N THR A 55 -0.61 2.62 -5.10
CA THR A 55 -0.87 3.95 -4.55
C THR A 55 -1.60 3.82 -3.22
N VAL A 56 -1.21 4.63 -2.24
CA VAL A 56 -1.81 4.71 -0.92
C VAL A 56 -2.18 6.17 -0.62
N GLU A 57 -3.43 6.40 -0.20
CA GLU A 57 -3.98 7.71 0.09
C GLU A 57 -4.75 7.67 1.42
N SER A 58 -4.68 8.76 2.19
CA SER A 58 -5.44 8.97 3.42
C SER A 58 -5.61 10.47 3.63
N GLU A 59 -6.73 10.89 4.20
CA GLU A 59 -7.00 12.30 4.49
C GLU A 59 -5.89 12.89 5.40
N GLY A 60 -5.33 14.03 5.00
CA GLY A 60 -4.30 14.74 5.78
C GLY A 60 -2.88 14.16 5.66
N PHE A 61 -2.66 13.15 4.81
CA PHE A 61 -1.34 12.57 4.56
C PHE A 61 -0.96 12.69 3.09
N GLU A 62 0.35 12.80 2.83
CA GLU A 62 0.86 12.77 1.47
C GLU A 62 0.57 11.41 0.81
N ARG A 63 0.18 11.45 -0.45
CA ARG A 63 0.03 10.26 -1.28
C ARG A 63 1.37 9.54 -1.39
N ALA A 64 1.36 8.23 -1.15
CA ALA A 64 2.53 7.38 -1.31
C ALA A 64 2.37 6.43 -2.50
N ILE A 65 3.48 6.10 -3.16
CA ILE A 65 3.54 5.12 -4.24
C ILE A 65 4.63 4.10 -3.91
N CYS A 66 4.29 2.82 -3.99
CA CYS A 66 5.22 1.71 -3.84
C CYS A 66 5.25 0.91 -5.14
N GLU A 67 6.45 0.67 -5.66
CA GLU A 67 6.64 -0.13 -6.86
C GLU A 67 7.15 -1.52 -6.50
N TYR A 68 6.51 -2.54 -7.06
CA TYR A 68 7.01 -3.89 -7.06
C TYR A 68 7.68 -4.17 -8.41
N LEU A 69 8.91 -4.68 -8.35
CA LEU A 69 9.67 -5.13 -9.51
C LEU A 69 10.19 -6.54 -9.23
N THR A 70 9.85 -7.49 -10.10
CA THR A 70 10.50 -8.80 -10.09
C THR A 70 11.93 -8.60 -10.57
N ARG A 71 12.92 -8.82 -9.71
CA ARG A 71 14.31 -8.90 -10.15
C ARG A 71 14.44 -10.08 -11.12
N ARG A 72 14.62 -9.78 -12.40
CA ARG A 72 15.24 -10.69 -13.36
C ARG A 72 16.70 -10.26 -13.42
N ASP A 73 17.60 -11.22 -13.26
CA ASP A 73 19.05 -11.12 -13.53
C ASP A 73 19.94 -10.49 -12.44
N LEU A 74 20.36 -11.33 -11.49
CA LEU A 74 21.76 -11.38 -11.03
C LEU A 74 22.30 -12.75 -11.51
N ASP A 75 22.51 -12.87 -12.81
CA ASP A 75 23.36 -13.91 -13.42
C ASP A 75 24.77 -13.35 -13.64
#